data_AF-A0A7J7HXV5-F1
#
_entry.id   AF-A0A7J7HXV5-F1
#
_cell.length_a   1.000
_cell.length_b   1.000
_cell.length_c   1.000
_cell.angle_alpha   90.00
_cell.angle_beta   90.00
_cell.angle_gamma   90.00
#
_symmetry.space_group_name_H-M   'P 1'
#
loop_
_entity.id
_entity.type
_entity.pdbx_description
1 polymer ?
#
loop_
_entity_poly.entity_id
_entity_poly.type
_entity_poly.pdbx_seq_one_letter_code
_entity_poly.pdbx_strand_id
1 'polypeptide(L)'
;MEAELKEMLTDLDTLKRSLPDHPSLNSSIDKMQLRVEHLTNLAKSAPGRRLKVKDMSAEVVDSNPYSRLMALQRMGIVENYERIREFSVAIVGIGGVGSVAAEMLTRCGIGRLLLYDYDKVELANMNRLFFRPEQVGMTKTDAAVQTLSDINPDVVLESYTLNITTLQGFETFMSSLKNKTFCPSKQGIGVDLVLSCVDNYEARMVVNQACNELNQTWMESGVSEDAVSGHIQLLIPGETACFACAPPLVVASGVDERTLKREGVCAASLPTTMGVVAGLLVQNTLKYLLKFGYVSPYLGYNALKDYFPTMEMKPNPQCSNAACLERQNEYILAKPARDAAAKAKKEEASEPDSLKDKINVLDDSERNITLLQESETSLPKSATLSLIASITILMEGFVPSNPEVDSLADAQIRLSLAMEVLDLNLIKQRLDHLNAL
;
A
#
# COMPACT_ATOMS: atom_id res chain seq x y z
N MET A 1 -21.64 -13.34 -29.98
CA MET A 1 -21.40 -12.02 -30.61
C MET A 1 -20.71 -12.11 -31.97
N GLU A 2 -19.42 -12.44 -32.09
CA GLU A 2 -18.76 -12.49 -33.42
C GLU A 2 -19.38 -13.53 -34.37
N ALA A 3 -19.72 -14.73 -33.86
CA ALA A 3 -20.39 -15.76 -34.65
C ALA A 3 -21.79 -15.30 -35.13
N GLU A 4 -22.57 -14.65 -34.26
CA GLU A 4 -23.91 -14.13 -34.58
C GLU A 4 -23.86 -12.96 -35.58
N LEU A 5 -22.87 -12.06 -35.46
CA LEU A 5 -22.66 -10.97 -36.43
C LEU A 5 -22.31 -11.50 -37.81
N LYS A 6 -21.52 -12.59 -37.87
CA LYS A 6 -21.16 -13.27 -39.12
C LYS A 6 -22.36 -13.98 -39.75
N GLU A 7 -23.19 -14.62 -38.93
CA GLU A 7 -24.44 -15.26 -39.37
C GLU A 7 -25.41 -14.22 -39.95
N MET A 8 -25.61 -13.08 -39.28
CA MET A 8 -26.43 -11.97 -39.79
C MET A 8 -25.94 -11.40 -41.13
N LEU A 9 -24.61 -11.29 -41.34
CA LEU A 9 -24.08 -10.88 -42.65
C LEU A 9 -24.44 -11.89 -43.75
N THR A 10 -24.38 -13.18 -43.42
CA THR A 10 -24.69 -14.28 -44.33
C THR A 10 -26.19 -14.30 -44.68
N ASP A 11 -27.05 -14.02 -43.70
CA ASP A 11 -28.50 -13.90 -43.88
C ASP A 11 -28.86 -12.69 -44.76
N LEU A 12 -28.24 -11.53 -44.52
CA LEU A 12 -28.44 -10.33 -45.33
C LEU A 12 -28.01 -10.54 -46.79
N ASP A 13 -26.90 -11.25 -47.00
CA ASP A 13 -26.40 -11.59 -48.34
C ASP A 13 -27.33 -12.56 -49.07
N THR A 14 -27.92 -13.51 -48.34
CA THR A 14 -28.92 -14.45 -48.85
C THR A 14 -30.21 -13.72 -49.22
N LEU A 15 -30.66 -12.78 -48.37
CA LEU A 15 -31.84 -11.94 -48.60
C LEU A 15 -31.68 -11.03 -49.83
N LYS A 16 -30.47 -10.51 -50.05
CA LYS A 16 -30.16 -9.67 -51.22
C LYS A 16 -30.23 -10.47 -52.53
N ARG A 17 -29.78 -11.73 -52.51
CA ARG A 17 -29.82 -12.62 -53.68
C ARG A 17 -31.23 -13.09 -54.04
N SER A 18 -32.15 -13.14 -53.07
CA SER A 18 -33.54 -13.52 -53.31
C SER A 18 -34.44 -12.37 -53.78
N LEU A 19 -33.96 -11.11 -53.74
CA LEU A 19 -34.71 -9.90 -54.10
C LEU A 19 -33.96 -9.00 -55.13
N PRO A 20 -33.62 -9.51 -56.33
CA PRO A 20 -32.81 -8.78 -57.30
C PRO A 20 -33.48 -7.50 -57.86
N ASP A 21 -34.82 -7.44 -57.94
CA ASP A 21 -35.56 -6.39 -58.67
C ASP A 21 -36.18 -5.29 -57.78
N HIS A 22 -35.69 -5.12 -56.54
CA HIS A 22 -36.19 -4.08 -55.62
C HIS A 22 -35.10 -3.10 -55.17
N PRO A 23 -34.85 -2.00 -55.92
CA PRO A 23 -33.76 -1.05 -55.66
C PRO A 23 -33.82 -0.40 -54.26
N SER A 24 -35.02 -0.11 -53.76
CA SER A 24 -35.26 0.48 -52.44
C SER A 24 -34.91 -0.48 -51.29
N LEU A 25 -35.25 -1.76 -51.42
CA LEU A 25 -34.89 -2.78 -50.44
C LEU A 25 -33.39 -3.08 -50.46
N ASN A 26 -32.79 -3.17 -51.65
CA ASN A 26 -31.35 -3.42 -51.80
C ASN A 26 -30.52 -2.30 -51.14
N SER A 27 -30.92 -1.03 -51.28
CA SER A 27 -30.28 0.08 -50.57
C SER A 27 -30.40 -0.02 -49.05
N SER A 28 -31.52 -0.56 -48.55
CA SER A 28 -31.73 -0.75 -47.12
C SER A 28 -30.91 -1.93 -46.56
N ILE A 29 -30.78 -3.01 -47.34
CA ILE A 29 -29.93 -4.16 -47.01
C ILE A 29 -28.46 -3.74 -46.98
N ASP A 30 -27.99 -2.95 -47.95
CA ASP A 30 -26.62 -2.42 -47.98
C ASP A 30 -26.29 -1.58 -46.74
N LYS A 31 -27.24 -0.74 -46.29
CA LYS A 31 -27.11 0.02 -45.04
C LYS A 31 -27.05 -0.87 -43.79
N MET A 32 -27.79 -1.98 -43.79
CA MET A 32 -27.74 -2.96 -42.70
C MET A 32 -26.42 -3.72 -42.70
N GLN A 33 -25.92 -4.15 -43.87
CA GLN A 33 -24.62 -4.81 -44.00
C GLN A 33 -23.49 -3.91 -43.50
N LEU A 34 -23.46 -2.63 -43.91
CA LEU A 34 -22.48 -1.65 -43.44
C LEU A 34 -22.53 -1.44 -41.91
N ARG A 35 -23.73 -1.45 -41.31
CA ARG A 35 -23.89 -1.37 -39.85
C ARG A 35 -23.36 -2.60 -39.14
N VAL A 36 -23.64 -3.80 -39.66
CA VAL A 36 -23.16 -5.06 -39.07
C VAL A 36 -21.64 -5.18 -39.22
N GLU A 37 -21.08 -4.76 -40.35
CA GLU A 37 -19.61 -4.67 -40.55
C GLU A 37 -18.97 -3.68 -39.59
N HIS A 38 -19.58 -2.50 -39.38
CA HIS A 38 -19.10 -1.53 -38.40
C HIS A 38 -19.12 -2.11 -36.97
N LEU A 39 -20.20 -2.79 -36.57
CA LEU A 39 -20.29 -3.48 -35.28
C LEU A 39 -19.27 -4.62 -35.16
N THR A 40 -19.02 -5.34 -36.25
CA THR A 40 -18.00 -6.41 -36.30
C THR A 40 -16.60 -5.84 -36.15
N ASN A 41 -16.29 -4.70 -36.78
CA ASN A 41 -15.00 -4.04 -36.64
C ASN A 41 -14.83 -3.46 -35.24
N LEU A 42 -15.88 -2.92 -34.62
CA LEU A 42 -15.88 -2.50 -33.22
C LEU A 42 -15.66 -3.68 -32.25
N ALA A 43 -16.26 -4.83 -32.55
CA ALA A 43 -16.07 -6.07 -31.76
C ALA A 43 -14.66 -6.64 -31.93
N LYS A 44 -14.09 -6.61 -33.14
CA LYS A 44 -12.69 -7.00 -33.43
C LYS A 44 -11.67 -6.03 -32.83
N SER A 45 -12.03 -4.75 -32.70
CA SER A 45 -11.22 -3.75 -32.01
C SER A 45 -11.38 -3.78 -30.49
N ALA A 46 -12.18 -4.70 -29.94
CA ALA A 46 -12.28 -4.88 -28.50
C ALA A 46 -10.89 -5.27 -27.97
N PRO A 47 -10.34 -4.54 -27.00
CA PRO A 47 -8.99 -4.81 -26.49
C PRO A 47 -8.92 -6.24 -25.97
N GLY A 48 -7.80 -6.91 -26.26
CA GLY A 48 -7.57 -8.30 -25.88
C GLY A 48 -7.84 -8.50 -24.39
N ARG A 49 -8.94 -9.19 -24.07
CA ARG A 49 -9.30 -9.45 -22.68
C ARG A 49 -8.34 -10.45 -22.10
N ARG A 50 -7.73 -10.11 -20.97
CA ARG A 50 -6.87 -11.04 -20.23
C ARG A 50 -7.67 -12.30 -19.87
N LEU A 51 -7.08 -13.47 -20.09
CA LEU A 51 -7.66 -14.75 -19.69
C LEU A 51 -7.28 -15.09 -18.25
N LYS A 52 -8.10 -15.92 -17.59
CA LYS A 52 -7.76 -16.47 -16.27
C LYS A 52 -6.54 -17.37 -16.38
N VAL A 53 -5.58 -17.16 -15.49
CA VAL A 53 -4.36 -17.94 -15.36
C VAL A 53 -4.51 -18.87 -14.16
N LYS A 54 -4.37 -20.18 -14.38
CA LYS A 54 -4.50 -21.17 -13.31
C LYS A 54 -3.35 -21.07 -12.32
N ASP A 55 -2.10 -21.10 -12.81
CA ASP A 55 -0.88 -21.14 -11.99
C ASP A 55 0.02 -19.94 -12.30
N MET A 56 0.60 -19.31 -11.28
CA MET A 56 1.39 -18.09 -11.45
C MET A 56 2.80 -18.43 -11.99
N SER A 57 2.96 -18.42 -13.31
CA SER A 57 4.23 -18.81 -13.93
C SER A 57 5.33 -17.75 -13.79
N ALA A 58 6.57 -18.20 -13.58
CA ALA A 58 7.77 -17.37 -13.65
C ALA A 58 8.34 -17.21 -15.08
N GLU A 59 7.71 -17.82 -16.07
CA GLU A 59 8.14 -17.73 -17.47
C GLU A 59 8.10 -16.28 -17.97
N VAL A 60 9.21 -15.83 -18.58
CA VAL A 60 9.36 -14.44 -19.04
C VAL A 60 8.94 -14.38 -20.50
N VAL A 61 7.64 -14.18 -20.70
CA VAL A 61 7.01 -13.94 -22.00
C VAL A 61 6.07 -12.74 -21.91
N ASP A 62 5.86 -12.06 -23.04
CA ASP A 62 5.05 -10.84 -23.07
C ASP A 62 3.56 -11.09 -22.76
N SER A 63 3.09 -12.32 -22.95
CA SER A 63 1.73 -12.74 -22.60
C SER A 63 1.53 -13.05 -21.11
N ASN A 64 2.61 -13.14 -20.31
CA ASN A 64 2.53 -13.46 -18.88
C ASN A 64 2.56 -12.18 -18.02
N PRO A 65 1.39 -11.74 -17.47
CA PRO A 65 1.30 -10.53 -16.66
C PRO A 65 2.01 -10.65 -15.30
N TYR A 66 2.33 -11.87 -14.84
CA TYR A 66 2.98 -12.12 -13.55
C TYR A 66 4.49 -12.26 -13.65
N SER A 67 5.06 -12.34 -14.87
CA SER A 67 6.49 -12.56 -15.10
C SER A 67 7.41 -11.63 -14.31
N ARG A 68 7.08 -10.34 -14.23
CA ARG A 68 7.87 -9.33 -13.50
C ARG A 68 7.67 -9.39 -11.98
N LEU A 69 6.52 -9.86 -11.52
CA LEU A 69 6.26 -10.06 -10.10
C LEU A 69 7.00 -11.31 -9.59
N MET A 70 6.97 -12.40 -10.35
CA MET A 70 7.71 -13.63 -10.05
C MET A 70 9.24 -13.44 -10.09
N ALA A 71 9.73 -12.40 -10.76
CA ALA A 71 11.15 -12.04 -10.71
C ALA A 71 11.62 -11.67 -9.28
N LEU A 72 10.74 -11.16 -8.42
CA LEU A 72 11.07 -10.88 -7.01
C LEU A 72 11.53 -12.13 -6.25
N GLN A 73 10.97 -13.29 -6.61
CA GLN A 73 11.38 -14.58 -6.04
C GLN A 73 12.74 -15.03 -6.56
N ARG A 74 13.01 -14.83 -7.85
CA ARG A 74 14.35 -15.11 -8.43
C ARG A 74 15.44 -14.20 -7.88
N MET A 75 15.09 -12.97 -7.53
CA MET A 75 16.01 -12.00 -6.92
C MET A 75 16.20 -12.22 -5.41
N GLY A 76 15.51 -13.19 -4.82
CA GLY A 76 15.61 -13.49 -3.39
C GLY A 76 14.98 -12.43 -2.48
N ILE A 77 14.09 -11.58 -3.00
CA ILE A 77 13.40 -10.56 -2.20
C ILE A 77 12.17 -11.16 -1.50
N VAL A 78 11.45 -12.05 -2.18
CA VAL A 78 10.26 -12.73 -1.65
C VAL A 78 10.39 -14.23 -1.89
N GLU A 79 10.44 -15.05 -0.85
CA GLU A 79 10.68 -16.49 -0.99
C GLU A 79 9.61 -17.23 -1.80
N ASN A 80 8.34 -16.87 -1.60
CA ASN A 80 7.21 -17.46 -2.30
C ASN A 80 6.17 -16.39 -2.62
N TYR A 81 6.28 -15.81 -3.81
CA TYR A 81 5.39 -14.73 -4.24
C TYR A 81 3.98 -15.25 -4.56
N GLU A 82 3.85 -16.49 -5.06
CA GLU A 82 2.57 -17.08 -5.49
C GLU A 82 1.53 -17.14 -4.37
N ARG A 83 1.99 -17.23 -3.11
CA ARG A 83 1.14 -17.18 -1.91
C ARG A 83 0.27 -15.94 -1.83
N ILE A 84 0.56 -14.87 -2.58
CA ILE A 84 -0.31 -13.71 -2.66
C ILE A 84 -1.75 -14.07 -3.06
N ARG A 85 -1.93 -15.15 -3.85
CA ARG A 85 -3.24 -15.65 -4.28
C ARG A 85 -4.04 -16.35 -3.18
N GLU A 86 -3.42 -16.69 -2.06
CA GLU A 86 -4.07 -17.35 -0.91
C GLU A 86 -4.69 -16.32 0.06
N PHE A 87 -4.31 -15.05 -0.08
CA PHE A 87 -4.73 -13.99 0.83
C PHE A 87 -6.00 -13.27 0.33
N SER A 88 -6.78 -12.83 1.31
CA SER A 88 -8.00 -12.06 1.17
C SER A 88 -7.83 -10.73 1.91
N VAL A 89 -8.17 -9.62 1.24
CA VAL A 89 -8.09 -8.28 1.83
C VAL A 89 -9.44 -7.58 1.72
N ALA A 90 -9.92 -7.00 2.81
CA ALA A 90 -11.10 -6.14 2.81
C ALA A 90 -10.68 -4.67 2.73
N ILE A 91 -11.27 -3.87 1.84
CA ILE A 91 -10.98 -2.45 1.66
C ILE A 91 -12.26 -1.66 1.95
N VAL A 92 -12.21 -0.81 2.97
CA VAL A 92 -13.30 0.05 3.38
C VAL A 92 -13.05 1.47 2.88
N GLY A 93 -13.92 1.97 2.01
CA GLY A 93 -13.76 3.21 1.26
C GLY A 93 -13.04 2.97 -0.06
N ILE A 94 -13.76 3.08 -1.18
CA ILE A 94 -13.25 2.99 -2.56
C ILE A 94 -13.19 4.42 -3.15
N GLY A 95 -12.65 5.34 -2.35
CA GLY A 95 -12.33 6.72 -2.75
C GLY A 95 -10.95 6.82 -3.41
N GLY A 96 -10.29 7.97 -3.27
CA GLY A 96 -9.02 8.24 -3.96
C GLY A 96 -7.85 7.32 -3.57
N VAL A 97 -7.72 6.98 -2.27
CA VAL A 97 -6.69 6.05 -1.80
C VAL A 97 -7.12 4.60 -2.04
N GLY A 98 -8.34 4.26 -1.63
CA GLY A 98 -8.83 2.89 -1.67
C GLY A 98 -8.99 2.30 -3.08
N SER A 99 -9.38 3.10 -4.07
CA SER A 99 -9.50 2.64 -5.45
C SER A 99 -8.13 2.28 -6.05
N VAL A 100 -7.11 3.11 -5.82
CA VAL A 100 -5.73 2.87 -6.24
C VAL A 100 -5.14 1.68 -5.49
N ALA A 101 -5.40 1.55 -4.19
CA ALA A 101 -4.95 0.40 -3.40
C ALA A 101 -5.57 -0.91 -3.91
N ALA A 102 -6.87 -0.90 -4.25
CA ALA A 102 -7.56 -2.04 -4.85
C ALA A 102 -6.98 -2.41 -6.21
N GLU A 103 -6.67 -1.42 -7.06
CA GLU A 103 -6.01 -1.63 -8.35
C GLU A 103 -4.62 -2.27 -8.18
N MET A 104 -3.78 -1.73 -7.30
CA MET A 104 -2.44 -2.24 -7.06
C MET A 104 -2.49 -3.70 -6.55
N LEU A 105 -3.33 -4.00 -5.55
CA LEU A 105 -3.50 -5.38 -5.05
C LEU A 105 -4.03 -6.33 -6.12
N THR A 106 -4.96 -5.87 -6.95
CA THR A 106 -5.50 -6.63 -8.09
C THR A 106 -4.41 -6.96 -9.11
N ARG A 107 -3.57 -5.97 -9.45
CA ARG A 107 -2.41 -6.16 -10.35
C ARG A 107 -1.35 -7.08 -9.75
N CYS A 108 -1.15 -7.04 -8.42
CA CYS A 108 -0.27 -7.96 -7.70
C CYS A 108 -0.76 -9.42 -7.69
N GLY A 109 -2.03 -9.66 -8.01
CA GLY A 109 -2.62 -11.00 -8.03
C GLY A 109 -3.14 -11.48 -6.68
N ILE A 110 -3.62 -10.57 -5.83
CA ILE A 110 -4.29 -10.94 -4.57
C ILE A 110 -5.40 -11.95 -4.81
N GLY A 111 -5.59 -12.91 -3.89
CA GLY A 111 -6.60 -13.96 -4.04
C GLY A 111 -8.02 -13.43 -4.07
N ARG A 112 -8.36 -12.60 -3.08
CA ARG A 112 -9.70 -12.04 -2.91
C ARG A 112 -9.69 -10.61 -2.39
N LEU A 113 -10.56 -9.76 -2.92
CA LEU A 113 -10.87 -8.43 -2.40
C LEU A 113 -12.35 -8.29 -2.02
N LEU A 114 -12.60 -7.78 -0.82
CA LEU A 114 -13.93 -7.33 -0.39
C LEU A 114 -13.92 -5.80 -0.42
N LEU A 115 -14.86 -5.19 -1.15
CA LEU A 115 -14.89 -3.74 -1.40
C LEU A 115 -16.14 -3.15 -0.74
N TYR A 116 -15.97 -2.21 0.19
CA TYR A 116 -17.07 -1.54 0.88
C TYR A 116 -17.05 -0.05 0.57
N ASP A 117 -18.14 0.46 0.01
CA ASP A 117 -18.39 1.89 -0.16
C ASP A 117 -19.90 2.09 -0.36
N TYR A 118 -20.46 3.21 0.09
CA TYR A 118 -21.88 3.51 -0.10
C TYR A 118 -22.13 4.60 -1.15
N ASP A 119 -21.08 5.28 -1.60
CA ASP A 119 -21.18 6.40 -2.53
C ASP A 119 -21.32 5.93 -3.98
N LYS A 120 -21.70 6.89 -4.82
CA LYS A 120 -21.66 6.78 -6.28
C LYS A 120 -20.46 7.53 -6.84
N VAL A 121 -20.08 7.17 -8.06
CA VAL A 121 -19.08 7.90 -8.83
C VAL A 121 -19.70 9.23 -9.29
N GLU A 122 -19.02 10.33 -8.97
CA GLU A 122 -19.39 11.68 -9.39
C GLU A 122 -18.31 12.29 -10.29
N LEU A 123 -18.69 13.25 -11.13
CA LEU A 123 -17.74 13.97 -11.98
C LEU A 123 -16.67 14.70 -11.15
N ALA A 124 -17.03 15.16 -9.95
CA ALA A 124 -16.11 15.77 -9.01
C ALA A 124 -14.98 14.81 -8.55
N ASN A 125 -15.11 13.51 -8.78
CA ASN A 125 -14.07 12.53 -8.45
C ASN A 125 -13.00 12.38 -9.55
N MET A 126 -13.18 12.98 -10.73
CA MET A 126 -12.27 12.82 -11.89
C MET A 126 -10.92 13.53 -11.73
N ASN A 127 -10.73 14.34 -10.68
CA ASN A 127 -9.40 14.83 -10.29
C ASN A 127 -8.55 13.75 -9.59
N ARG A 128 -9.16 12.60 -9.26
CA ARG A 128 -8.51 11.43 -8.64
C ARG A 128 -8.28 10.35 -9.69
N LEU A 129 -7.43 9.39 -9.35
CA LEU A 129 -7.15 8.25 -10.19
C LEU A 129 -8.32 7.25 -10.20
N PHE A 130 -8.22 6.24 -11.06
CA PHE A 130 -9.07 5.05 -11.15
C PHE A 130 -10.42 5.18 -11.88
N PHE A 131 -11.35 6.00 -11.39
CA PHE A 131 -12.69 6.09 -12.01
C PHE A 131 -12.65 6.88 -13.31
N ARG A 132 -13.58 6.56 -14.22
CA ARG A 132 -13.68 7.19 -15.54
C ARG A 132 -15.01 7.94 -15.73
N PRO A 133 -15.08 8.96 -16.61
CA PRO A 133 -16.29 9.73 -16.83
C PRO A 133 -17.52 8.89 -17.22
N GLU A 134 -17.33 7.81 -17.97
CA GLU A 134 -18.39 6.89 -18.36
C GLU A 134 -19.02 6.10 -17.21
N GLN A 135 -18.39 6.09 -16.03
CA GLN A 135 -18.87 5.38 -14.83
C GLN A 135 -19.69 6.28 -13.89
N VAL A 136 -19.85 7.57 -14.21
CA VAL A 136 -20.61 8.50 -13.38
C VAL A 136 -22.04 7.99 -13.16
N GLY A 137 -22.50 8.01 -11.91
CA GLY A 137 -23.81 7.50 -11.48
C GLY A 137 -23.84 6.03 -11.07
N MET A 138 -22.81 5.24 -11.40
CA MET A 138 -22.62 3.90 -10.84
C MET A 138 -22.25 3.99 -9.36
N THR A 139 -22.53 2.94 -8.59
CA THR A 139 -21.95 2.80 -7.24
C THR A 139 -20.43 2.67 -7.38
N LYS A 140 -19.66 3.23 -6.44
CA LYS A 140 -18.19 3.15 -6.50
C LYS A 140 -17.69 1.71 -6.49
N THR A 141 -18.36 0.85 -5.72
CA THR A 141 -18.10 -0.59 -5.63
C THR A 141 -18.34 -1.30 -6.97
N ASP A 142 -19.47 -1.09 -7.65
CA ASP A 142 -19.76 -1.75 -8.93
C ASP A 142 -18.81 -1.26 -10.03
N ALA A 143 -18.56 0.06 -10.09
CA ALA A 143 -17.60 0.64 -11.03
C ALA A 143 -16.18 0.09 -10.80
N ALA A 144 -15.79 -0.12 -9.55
CA ALA A 144 -14.52 -0.75 -9.21
C ALA A 144 -14.49 -2.22 -9.61
N VAL A 145 -15.51 -3.02 -9.30
CA VAL A 145 -15.57 -4.43 -9.70
C VAL A 145 -15.47 -4.58 -11.22
N GLN A 146 -16.17 -3.73 -11.98
CA GLN A 146 -16.09 -3.72 -13.44
C GLN A 146 -14.63 -3.51 -13.92
N THR A 147 -13.98 -2.44 -13.47
CA THR A 147 -12.62 -2.11 -13.88
C THR A 147 -11.60 -3.17 -13.41
N LEU A 148 -11.68 -3.62 -12.16
CA LEU A 148 -10.73 -4.58 -11.59
C LEU A 148 -10.84 -5.98 -12.20
N SER A 149 -12.06 -6.43 -12.52
CA SER A 149 -12.28 -7.72 -13.20
C SER A 149 -11.64 -7.76 -14.59
N ASP A 150 -11.63 -6.61 -15.29
CA ASP A 150 -11.00 -6.49 -16.60
C ASP A 150 -9.47 -6.39 -16.50
N ILE A 151 -8.94 -5.80 -15.42
CA ILE A 151 -7.49 -5.74 -15.14
C ILE A 151 -6.93 -7.12 -14.80
N ASN A 152 -7.59 -7.85 -13.90
CA ASN A 152 -7.15 -9.17 -13.49
C ASN A 152 -8.35 -10.09 -13.17
N PRO A 153 -8.76 -10.96 -14.11
CA PRO A 153 -9.89 -11.86 -13.89
C PRO A 153 -9.57 -12.96 -12.87
N ASP A 154 -8.32 -13.12 -12.45
CA ASP A 154 -7.89 -14.13 -11.48
C ASP A 154 -8.32 -13.81 -10.05
N VAL A 155 -8.62 -12.54 -9.76
CA VAL A 155 -8.95 -12.05 -8.43
C VAL A 155 -10.44 -12.26 -8.16
N VAL A 156 -10.77 -12.82 -6.99
CA VAL A 156 -12.16 -12.91 -6.53
C VAL A 156 -12.57 -11.55 -5.96
N LEU A 157 -13.61 -10.92 -6.52
CA LEU A 157 -14.10 -9.62 -6.09
C LEU A 157 -15.49 -9.76 -5.47
N GLU A 158 -15.67 -9.22 -4.27
CA GLU A 158 -16.95 -9.13 -3.58
C GLU A 158 -17.24 -7.65 -3.27
N SER A 159 -18.34 -7.10 -3.78
CA SER A 159 -18.75 -5.72 -3.52
C SER A 159 -19.88 -5.63 -2.50
N TYR A 160 -19.79 -4.64 -1.62
CA TYR A 160 -20.77 -4.32 -0.60
C TYR A 160 -21.12 -2.84 -0.67
N THR A 161 -22.21 -2.52 -1.39
CA THR A 161 -22.72 -1.15 -1.49
C THR A 161 -23.54 -0.80 -0.24
N LEU A 162 -22.88 -0.46 0.85
CA LEU A 162 -23.51 -0.19 2.14
C LEU A 162 -22.70 0.76 3.00
N ASN A 163 -23.38 1.48 3.90
CA ASN A 163 -22.72 2.25 4.94
C ASN A 163 -22.50 1.38 6.18
N ILE A 164 -21.24 1.07 6.47
CA ILE A 164 -20.84 0.22 7.60
C ILE A 164 -21.18 0.82 8.97
N THR A 165 -21.45 2.14 9.08
CA THR A 165 -21.80 2.78 10.35
C THR A 165 -23.25 2.55 10.78
N THR A 166 -24.10 2.08 9.86
CA THR A 166 -25.46 1.67 10.19
C THR A 166 -25.45 0.31 10.90
N LEU A 167 -26.46 0.03 11.74
CA LEU A 167 -26.54 -1.26 12.45
C LEU A 167 -26.48 -2.47 11.49
N GLN A 168 -27.32 -2.44 10.45
CA GLN A 168 -27.34 -3.50 9.44
C GLN A 168 -26.02 -3.58 8.65
N GLY A 169 -25.43 -2.43 8.34
CA GLY A 169 -24.14 -2.36 7.66
C GLY A 169 -23.01 -2.96 8.50
N PHE A 170 -22.98 -2.67 9.79
CA PHE A 170 -22.02 -3.22 10.74
C PHE A 170 -22.14 -4.73 10.88
N GLU A 171 -23.37 -5.25 11.03
CA GLU A 171 -23.62 -6.70 11.08
C GLU A 171 -23.17 -7.41 9.79
N THR A 172 -23.45 -6.80 8.64
CA THR A 172 -23.02 -7.32 7.32
C THR A 172 -21.50 -7.29 7.19
N PHE A 173 -20.85 -6.20 7.64
CA PHE A 173 -19.40 -6.09 7.66
C PHE A 173 -18.76 -7.16 8.55
N MET A 174 -19.22 -7.30 9.79
CA MET A 174 -18.73 -8.31 10.73
C MET A 174 -18.92 -9.75 10.23
N SER A 175 -20.06 -10.05 9.64
CA SER A 175 -20.35 -11.39 9.11
C SER A 175 -19.52 -11.72 7.86
N SER A 176 -19.33 -10.76 6.95
CA SER A 176 -18.49 -10.93 5.76
C SER A 176 -17.01 -11.11 6.12
N LEU A 177 -16.48 -10.40 7.12
CA LEU A 177 -15.11 -10.63 7.61
C LEU A 177 -14.92 -12.03 8.23
N LYS A 178 -15.95 -12.58 8.87
CA LYS A 178 -15.92 -13.95 9.42
C LYS A 178 -16.06 -15.03 8.33
N ASN A 179 -16.52 -14.68 7.13
CA ASN A 179 -16.85 -15.64 6.09
C ASN A 179 -15.59 -16.30 5.50
N LYS A 180 -15.46 -17.61 5.75
CA LYS A 180 -14.33 -18.45 5.32
C LYS A 180 -14.54 -19.18 3.99
N THR A 181 -15.59 -18.85 3.23
CA THR A 181 -15.92 -19.57 1.98
C THR A 181 -14.75 -19.59 0.99
N PHE A 182 -13.96 -18.52 0.93
CA PHE A 182 -12.77 -18.46 0.08
C PHE A 182 -11.64 -19.40 0.52
N CYS A 183 -11.48 -19.62 1.82
CA CYS A 183 -10.43 -20.48 2.37
C CYS A 183 -10.93 -21.22 3.63
N PRO A 184 -11.67 -22.33 3.48
CA PRO A 184 -12.35 -23.00 4.59
C PRO A 184 -11.39 -23.54 5.67
N SER A 185 -10.16 -23.89 5.28
CA SER A 185 -9.12 -24.38 6.18
C SER A 185 -8.44 -23.27 7.01
N LYS A 186 -8.76 -21.99 6.76
CA LYS A 186 -8.12 -20.86 7.44
C LYS A 186 -8.47 -20.80 8.92
N GLN A 187 -7.44 -20.77 9.76
CA GLN A 187 -7.57 -20.51 11.20
C GLN A 187 -7.88 -19.03 11.44
N GLY A 188 -8.70 -18.71 12.46
CA GLY A 188 -9.11 -17.32 12.74
C GLY A 188 -10.33 -16.89 11.93
N ILE A 189 -10.26 -15.73 11.29
CA ILE A 189 -11.33 -15.08 10.51
C ILE A 189 -11.14 -15.30 9.00
N GLY A 190 -12.12 -14.89 8.19
CA GLY A 190 -12.18 -15.18 6.75
C GLY A 190 -11.31 -14.27 5.88
N VAL A 191 -10.78 -13.19 6.45
CA VAL A 191 -9.98 -12.17 5.78
C VAL A 191 -8.62 -12.05 6.48
N ASP A 192 -7.53 -11.83 5.73
CA ASP A 192 -6.19 -11.76 6.31
C ASP A 192 -5.84 -10.35 6.79
N LEU A 193 -6.37 -9.34 6.11
CA LEU A 193 -6.13 -7.94 6.43
C LEU A 193 -7.32 -7.05 6.04
N VAL A 194 -7.65 -6.08 6.89
CA VAL A 194 -8.59 -5.00 6.55
C VAL A 194 -7.79 -3.73 6.27
N LEU A 195 -8.14 -2.98 5.23
CA LEU A 195 -7.58 -1.67 4.89
C LEU A 195 -8.69 -0.62 5.04
N SER A 196 -8.47 0.35 5.92
CA SER A 196 -9.35 1.51 6.07
C SER A 196 -8.83 2.68 5.23
N CYS A 197 -9.61 3.06 4.23
CA CYS A 197 -9.34 4.13 3.27
C CYS A 197 -10.48 5.16 3.26
N VAL A 198 -11.21 5.26 4.37
CA VAL A 198 -12.37 6.15 4.55
C VAL A 198 -11.93 7.58 4.86
N ASP A 199 -12.84 8.54 4.71
CA ASP A 199 -12.56 9.97 4.83
C ASP A 199 -13.10 10.62 6.11
N ASN A 200 -13.78 9.86 6.97
CA ASN A 200 -14.41 10.36 8.20
C ASN A 200 -14.01 9.52 9.42
N TYR A 201 -14.07 10.11 10.61
CA TYR A 201 -13.66 9.45 11.86
C TYR A 201 -14.70 8.45 12.35
N GLU A 202 -15.98 8.66 12.07
CA GLU A 202 -17.08 7.75 12.42
C GLU A 202 -16.82 6.35 11.85
N ALA A 203 -16.55 6.25 10.53
CA ALA A 203 -16.24 4.99 9.87
C ALA A 203 -14.93 4.36 10.36
N ARG A 204 -13.88 5.16 10.65
CA ARG A 204 -12.64 4.65 11.26
C ARG A 204 -12.88 4.01 12.61
N MET A 205 -13.71 4.62 13.45
CA MET A 205 -14.08 4.08 14.76
C MET A 205 -14.89 2.78 14.64
N VAL A 206 -15.76 2.67 13.63
CA VAL A 206 -16.52 1.44 13.35
C VAL A 206 -15.60 0.29 12.89
N VAL A 207 -14.66 0.57 11.97
CA VAL A 207 -13.65 -0.43 11.57
C VAL A 207 -12.80 -0.85 12.76
N ASN A 208 -12.38 0.11 13.59
CA ASN A 208 -11.62 -0.16 14.82
C ASN A 208 -12.40 -1.05 15.80
N GLN A 209 -13.70 -0.77 16.01
CA GLN A 209 -14.56 -1.59 16.87
C GLN A 209 -14.63 -3.04 16.35
N ALA A 210 -14.98 -3.21 15.07
CA ALA A 210 -15.06 -4.53 14.44
C ALA A 210 -13.73 -5.29 14.57
N CYS A 211 -12.61 -4.64 14.27
CA CYS A 211 -11.31 -5.29 14.28
C CYS A 211 -10.86 -5.69 15.69
N ASN A 212 -11.13 -4.87 16.72
CA ASN A 212 -10.85 -5.24 18.11
C ASN A 212 -11.70 -6.44 18.56
N GLU A 213 -13.01 -6.44 18.26
CA GLU A 213 -13.91 -7.54 18.60
C GLU A 213 -13.50 -8.87 17.95
N LEU A 214 -13.05 -8.82 16.69
CA LEU A 214 -12.65 -9.99 15.91
C LEU A 214 -11.18 -10.39 16.07
N ASN A 215 -10.38 -9.61 16.79
CA ASN A 215 -8.92 -9.72 16.78
C ASN A 215 -8.34 -9.71 15.34
N GLN A 216 -8.91 -8.87 14.47
CA GLN A 216 -8.49 -8.71 13.08
C GLN A 216 -7.37 -7.68 12.99
N THR A 217 -6.24 -8.06 12.40
CA THR A 217 -5.20 -7.08 12.03
C THR A 217 -5.70 -6.21 10.88
N TRP A 218 -5.43 -4.92 10.95
CA TRP A 218 -5.85 -3.98 9.92
C TRP A 218 -4.85 -2.86 9.74
N MET A 219 -4.91 -2.18 8.60
CA MET A 219 -4.15 -0.96 8.35
C MET A 219 -5.11 0.20 8.08
N GLU A 220 -4.79 1.35 8.66
CA GLU A 220 -5.48 2.60 8.41
C GLU A 220 -4.64 3.47 7.47
N SER A 221 -5.33 4.30 6.67
CA SER A 221 -4.71 5.33 5.88
C SER A 221 -5.51 6.63 5.92
N GLY A 222 -4.79 7.75 5.88
CA GLY A 222 -5.39 9.08 5.86
C GLY A 222 -4.60 10.04 4.99
N VAL A 223 -5.31 10.99 4.39
CA VAL A 223 -4.77 12.15 3.68
C VAL A 223 -5.37 13.39 4.31
N SER A 224 -4.57 14.43 4.55
CA SER A 224 -5.05 15.67 5.16
C SER A 224 -5.97 16.45 4.22
N GLU A 225 -6.81 17.30 4.80
CA GLU A 225 -7.78 18.13 4.04
C GLU A 225 -7.12 19.11 3.07
N ASP A 226 -5.86 19.50 3.31
CA ASP A 226 -5.05 20.35 2.42
C ASP A 226 -4.25 19.54 1.37
N ALA A 227 -4.37 18.21 1.38
CA ALA A 227 -3.72 17.26 0.49
C ALA A 227 -2.18 17.25 0.50
N VAL A 228 -1.51 17.91 1.45
CA VAL A 228 -0.03 17.97 1.52
C VAL A 228 0.57 17.07 2.60
N SER A 229 -0.24 16.25 3.25
CA SER A 229 0.24 15.19 4.14
C SER A 229 -0.64 13.95 4.08
N GLY A 230 -0.09 12.82 4.52
CA GLY A 230 -0.81 11.58 4.68
C GLY A 230 -0.07 10.61 5.58
N HIS A 231 -0.69 9.47 5.86
CA HIS A 231 -0.06 8.42 6.65
C HIS A 231 -0.68 7.07 6.38
N ILE A 232 0.04 6.04 6.81
CA ILE A 232 -0.48 4.69 7.02
C ILE A 232 -0.12 4.22 8.43
N GLN A 233 -0.97 3.39 9.02
CA GLN A 233 -0.74 2.80 10.33
C GLN A 233 -1.16 1.33 10.32
N LEU A 234 -0.35 0.46 10.93
CA LEU A 234 -0.67 -0.93 11.19
C LEU A 234 -1.22 -1.09 12.61
N LEU A 235 -2.40 -1.67 12.72
CA LEU A 235 -3.13 -1.88 13.96
C LEU A 235 -3.33 -3.39 14.16
N ILE A 236 -2.55 -3.94 15.10
CA ILE A 236 -2.66 -5.32 15.57
C ILE A 236 -3.31 -5.25 16.97
N PRO A 237 -4.58 -5.65 17.12
CA PRO A 237 -5.29 -5.54 18.39
C PRO A 237 -4.50 -6.18 19.55
N GLY A 238 -4.28 -5.40 20.61
CA GLY A 238 -3.53 -5.82 21.80
C GLY A 238 -1.99 -5.65 21.71
N GLU A 239 -1.43 -5.55 20.50
CA GLU A 239 0.01 -5.41 20.28
C GLU A 239 0.43 -3.96 19.98
N THR A 240 -0.29 -3.30 19.07
CA THR A 240 -0.09 -1.89 18.71
C THR A 240 -1.31 -1.05 19.11
N ALA A 241 -1.14 0.27 19.15
CA ALA A 241 -2.23 1.18 19.44
C ALA A 241 -3.40 0.96 18.47
N CYS A 242 -4.59 0.72 19.01
CA CYS A 242 -5.82 0.80 18.23
C CYS A 242 -6.17 2.29 17.98
N PHE A 243 -7.10 2.56 17.07
CA PHE A 243 -7.46 3.95 16.72
C PHE A 243 -8.03 4.73 17.92
N ALA A 244 -8.69 4.05 18.86
CA ALA A 244 -9.22 4.63 20.09
C ALA A 244 -8.16 4.79 21.22
N CYS A 245 -6.92 4.33 21.03
CA CYS A 245 -5.85 4.53 22.03
C CYS A 245 -5.36 5.98 22.05
N ALA A 246 -5.29 6.62 20.87
CA ALA A 246 -4.89 8.00 20.68
C ALA A 246 -5.88 8.72 19.75
N PRO A 247 -7.13 8.93 20.20
CA PRO A 247 -8.17 9.51 19.36
C PRO A 247 -7.86 10.98 19.03
N PRO A 248 -8.22 11.46 17.82
CA PRO A 248 -8.12 12.87 17.49
C PRO A 248 -9.06 13.69 18.39
N LEU A 249 -8.74 14.98 18.56
CA LEU A 249 -9.47 15.88 19.48
C LEU A 249 -10.99 15.89 19.25
N VAL A 250 -11.43 15.86 17.99
CA VAL A 250 -12.85 15.85 17.62
C VAL A 250 -13.57 14.62 18.20
N VAL A 251 -12.95 13.44 18.10
CA VAL A 251 -13.47 12.19 18.65
C VAL A 251 -13.41 12.21 20.17
N ALA A 252 -12.29 12.66 20.75
CA ALA A 252 -12.11 12.71 22.20
C ALA A 252 -13.09 13.66 22.91
N SER A 253 -13.48 14.76 22.24
CA SER A 253 -14.42 15.76 22.76
C SER A 253 -15.89 15.42 22.50
N GLY A 254 -16.19 14.35 21.74
CA GLY A 254 -17.56 13.96 21.39
C GLY A 254 -18.26 14.94 20.46
N VAL A 255 -17.51 15.81 19.78
CA VAL A 255 -18.05 16.76 18.80
C VAL A 255 -18.39 16.01 17.53
N ASP A 256 -19.58 16.25 16.98
CA ASP A 256 -19.96 15.70 15.68
C ASP A 256 -19.12 16.35 14.57
N GLU A 257 -18.34 15.53 13.85
CA GLU A 257 -17.50 15.94 12.72
C GLU A 257 -18.31 16.71 11.66
N ARG A 258 -19.60 16.39 11.49
CA ARG A 258 -20.49 17.06 10.52
C ARG A 258 -20.65 18.55 10.83
N THR A 259 -20.46 18.97 12.08
CA THR A 259 -20.51 20.38 12.48
C THR A 259 -19.28 21.18 12.03
N LEU A 260 -18.17 20.50 11.70
CA LEU A 260 -16.94 21.12 11.21
C LEU A 260 -16.95 21.30 9.69
N LYS A 261 -17.70 20.46 8.96
CA LYS A 261 -17.84 20.54 7.51
C LYS A 261 -18.80 21.67 7.15
N ARG A 262 -18.28 22.71 6.49
CA ARG A 262 -19.10 23.81 5.95
C ARG A 262 -19.62 23.45 4.57
N GLU A 263 -20.90 23.68 4.31
CA GLU A 263 -21.49 23.49 2.98
C GLU A 263 -20.73 24.34 1.93
N GLY A 264 -20.39 23.71 0.79
CA GLY A 264 -19.64 24.35 -0.29
C GLY A 264 -18.11 24.37 -0.11
N VAL A 265 -17.56 23.85 0.99
CA VAL A 265 -16.11 23.68 1.19
C VAL A 265 -15.74 22.22 0.99
N CYS A 266 -15.03 21.91 -0.09
CA CYS A 266 -14.49 20.58 -0.34
C CYS A 266 -13.07 20.49 0.21
N ALA A 267 -12.71 19.36 0.82
CA ALA A 267 -11.32 19.05 1.11
C ALA A 267 -10.52 19.06 -0.20
N ALA A 268 -9.33 19.68 -0.17
CA ALA A 268 -8.40 19.59 -1.28
C ALA A 268 -8.02 18.12 -1.49
N SER A 269 -7.84 17.76 -2.75
CA SER A 269 -7.59 16.37 -3.14
C SER A 269 -6.58 16.38 -4.27
N LEU A 270 -5.36 15.94 -3.96
CA LEU A 270 -4.28 15.85 -4.92
C LEU A 270 -4.03 14.38 -5.29
N PRO A 271 -4.11 13.99 -6.57
CA PRO A 271 -3.95 12.60 -6.98
C PRO A 271 -2.56 12.05 -6.67
N THR A 272 -1.53 12.92 -6.59
CA THR A 272 -0.17 12.52 -6.22
C THR A 272 -0.08 12.03 -4.77
N THR A 273 -0.61 12.80 -3.81
CA THR A 273 -0.62 12.41 -2.39
C THR A 273 -1.42 11.13 -2.17
N MET A 274 -2.56 11.00 -2.84
CA MET A 274 -3.35 9.76 -2.80
C MET A 274 -2.58 8.56 -3.36
N GLY A 275 -1.89 8.74 -4.50
CA GLY A 275 -1.05 7.71 -5.09
C GLY A 275 0.13 7.29 -4.21
N VAL A 276 0.79 8.25 -3.56
CA VAL A 276 1.88 7.98 -2.60
C VAL A 276 1.35 7.17 -1.41
N VAL A 277 0.27 7.63 -0.78
CA VAL A 277 -0.32 6.94 0.39
C VAL A 277 -0.81 5.55 0.02
N ALA A 278 -1.50 5.38 -1.11
CA ALA A 278 -1.95 4.08 -1.59
C ALA A 278 -0.77 3.13 -1.89
N GLY A 279 0.29 3.64 -2.53
CA GLY A 279 1.52 2.88 -2.78
C GLY A 279 2.19 2.42 -1.50
N LEU A 280 2.33 3.31 -0.50
CA LEU A 280 2.87 2.96 0.81
C LEU A 280 2.00 1.92 1.53
N LEU A 281 0.67 2.09 1.49
CA LEU A 281 -0.30 1.18 2.11
C LEU A 281 -0.18 -0.23 1.53
N VAL A 282 -0.20 -0.35 0.21
CA VAL A 282 -0.08 -1.65 -0.47
C VAL A 282 1.30 -2.24 -0.30
N GLN A 283 2.37 -1.44 -0.33
CA GLN A 283 3.71 -1.93 -0.05
C GLN A 283 3.82 -2.52 1.37
N ASN A 284 3.22 -1.86 2.37
CA ASN A 284 3.19 -2.39 3.73
C ASN A 284 2.33 -3.66 3.84
N THR A 285 1.22 -3.71 3.09
CA THR A 285 0.36 -4.91 2.96
C THR A 285 1.14 -6.09 2.39
N LEU A 286 1.88 -5.90 1.30
CA LEU A 286 2.69 -6.96 0.68
C LEU A 286 3.79 -7.43 1.64
N LYS A 287 4.54 -6.52 2.27
CA LYS A 287 5.55 -6.88 3.29
C LYS A 287 4.93 -7.71 4.42
N TYR A 288 3.74 -7.32 4.89
CA TYR A 288 3.04 -8.00 5.97
C TYR A 288 2.56 -9.41 5.57
N LEU A 289 1.96 -9.57 4.39
CA LEU A 289 1.40 -10.85 3.93
C LEU A 289 2.50 -11.83 3.46
N LEU A 290 3.44 -11.33 2.67
CA LEU A 290 4.51 -12.14 2.05
C LEU A 290 5.78 -12.24 2.90
N LYS A 291 5.81 -11.62 4.09
CA LYS A 291 6.86 -11.74 5.10
C LYS A 291 8.26 -11.37 4.57
N PHE A 292 8.36 -10.24 3.90
CA PHE A 292 9.64 -9.68 3.45
C PHE A 292 9.84 -8.24 3.93
N GLY A 293 11.10 -7.82 4.02
CA GLY A 293 11.48 -6.50 4.47
C GLY A 293 11.00 -6.16 5.90
N TYR A 294 10.96 -4.87 6.22
CA TYR A 294 10.48 -4.38 7.51
C TYR A 294 9.06 -3.81 7.38
N VAL A 295 8.10 -4.34 8.12
CA VAL A 295 6.72 -3.82 8.17
C VAL A 295 6.67 -2.60 9.09
N SER A 296 6.18 -1.47 8.56
CA SER A 296 6.11 -0.21 9.30
C SER A 296 4.87 -0.18 10.19
N PRO A 297 5.01 0.01 11.52
CA PRO A 297 3.87 0.19 12.42
C PRO A 297 3.12 1.51 12.13
N TYR A 298 3.87 2.56 11.80
CA TYR A 298 3.35 3.82 11.28
C TYR A 298 4.36 4.40 10.29
N LEU A 299 3.85 5.00 9.22
CA LEU A 299 4.63 5.76 8.26
C LEU A 299 3.84 6.99 7.83
N GLY A 300 4.37 8.17 8.15
CA GLY A 300 3.84 9.45 7.69
C GLY A 300 4.44 9.86 6.36
N TYR A 301 3.77 10.78 5.69
CA TYR A 301 4.23 11.47 4.49
C TYR A 301 3.92 12.95 4.62
N ASN A 302 4.94 13.80 4.52
CA ASN A 302 4.81 15.24 4.42
C ASN A 302 5.35 15.69 3.06
N ALA A 303 4.43 16.09 2.17
CA ALA A 303 4.74 16.45 0.79
C ALA A 303 5.49 17.79 0.66
N LEU A 304 5.45 18.64 1.69
CA LEU A 304 6.13 19.95 1.65
C LEU A 304 7.64 19.84 1.91
N LYS A 305 8.07 18.76 2.57
CA LYS A 305 9.46 18.56 3.01
C LYS A 305 10.05 17.23 2.54
N ASP A 306 9.32 16.48 1.72
CA ASP A 306 9.64 15.09 1.33
C ASP A 306 10.05 14.23 2.52
N TYR A 307 9.33 14.40 3.64
CA TYR A 307 9.69 13.80 4.92
C TYR A 307 8.77 12.62 5.25
N PHE A 308 9.38 11.49 5.59
CA PHE A 308 8.72 10.21 5.83
C PHE A 308 9.00 9.68 7.24
N PRO A 309 8.35 10.22 8.30
CA PRO A 309 8.57 9.78 9.66
C PRO A 309 8.02 8.37 9.89
N THR A 310 8.78 7.55 10.61
CA THR A 310 8.29 6.26 11.14
C THR A 310 8.19 6.35 12.65
N MET A 311 7.20 5.66 13.22
CA MET A 311 7.03 5.56 14.67
C MET A 311 6.34 4.24 15.01
N GLU A 312 6.33 3.91 16.30
CA GLU A 312 5.56 2.80 16.83
C GLU A 312 4.69 3.29 17.97
N MET A 313 3.37 3.17 17.81
CA MET A 313 2.41 3.55 18.85
C MET A 313 1.99 2.30 19.63
N LYS A 314 2.16 2.34 20.95
CA LYS A 314 1.77 1.25 21.85
C LYS A 314 0.32 1.39 22.32
N PRO A 315 -0.35 0.27 22.64
CA PRO A 315 -1.70 0.30 23.20
C PRO A 315 -1.79 1.16 24.45
N ASN A 316 -2.89 1.90 24.58
CA ASN A 316 -3.22 2.63 25.79
C ASN A 316 -3.84 1.65 26.81
N PRO A 317 -3.23 1.45 28.00
CA PRO A 317 -3.77 0.57 29.05
C PRO A 317 -5.12 1.02 29.62
N GLN A 318 -5.54 2.25 29.31
CA GLN A 318 -6.81 2.86 29.69
C GLN A 318 -7.64 3.24 28.45
N CYS A 319 -7.47 2.51 27.35
CA CYS A 319 -8.26 2.73 26.13
C CYS A 319 -9.77 2.67 26.44
N SER A 320 -10.54 3.57 25.85
CA SER A 320 -12.00 3.63 26.00
C SER A 320 -12.73 2.43 25.37
N ASN A 321 -12.04 1.66 24.53
CA ASN A 321 -12.58 0.49 23.86
C ASN A 321 -12.34 -0.78 24.69
N ALA A 322 -13.40 -1.37 25.24
CA ALA A 322 -13.33 -2.57 26.09
C ALA A 322 -12.68 -3.77 25.38
N ALA A 323 -13.02 -4.02 24.12
CA ALA A 323 -12.42 -5.10 23.34
C ALA A 323 -10.91 -4.88 23.15
N CYS A 324 -10.45 -3.64 23.00
CA CYS A 324 -9.01 -3.35 22.96
C CYS A 324 -8.30 -3.76 24.26
N LEU A 325 -8.90 -3.48 25.43
CA LEU A 325 -8.34 -3.88 26.73
C LEU A 325 -8.30 -5.41 26.88
N GLU A 326 -9.34 -6.11 26.42
CA GLU A 326 -9.36 -7.58 26.38
C GLU A 326 -8.22 -8.13 25.52
N ARG A 327 -8.04 -7.62 24.30
CA ARG A 327 -6.95 -8.01 23.39
C ARG A 327 -5.57 -7.72 23.99
N GLN A 328 -5.41 -6.61 24.72
CA GLN A 328 -4.16 -6.29 25.43
C GLN A 328 -3.85 -7.34 26.49
N ASN A 329 -4.84 -7.75 27.29
CA ASN A 329 -4.67 -8.78 28.30
C ASN A 329 -4.28 -10.13 27.67
N GLU A 330 -4.97 -10.54 26.59
CA GLU A 330 -4.64 -11.74 25.83
C GLU A 330 -3.19 -11.69 25.29
N TYR A 331 -2.77 -10.55 24.73
CA TYR A 331 -1.43 -10.34 24.21
C TYR A 331 -0.35 -10.43 25.30
N ILE A 332 -0.62 -9.90 26.50
CA ILE A 332 0.28 -9.98 27.67
C ILE A 332 0.38 -11.43 28.17
N LEU A 333 -0.75 -12.14 28.28
CA LEU A 333 -0.79 -13.53 28.72
C LEU A 333 -0.07 -14.47 27.74
N ALA A 334 -0.13 -14.18 26.44
CA ALA A 334 0.58 -14.94 25.42
C ALA A 334 2.10 -14.65 25.36
N LYS A 335 2.60 -13.65 26.10
CA LYS A 335 4.00 -13.23 26.06
C LYS A 335 5.00 -14.36 26.31
N PRO A 336 4.86 -15.25 27.32
CA PRO A 336 5.83 -16.31 27.56
C PRO A 336 5.95 -17.29 26.38
N ALA A 337 4.81 -17.66 25.79
CA ALA A 337 4.78 -18.55 24.63
C ALA A 337 5.39 -17.88 23.38
N ARG A 338 5.11 -16.58 23.18
CA ARG A 338 5.71 -15.81 22.08
C ARG A 338 7.21 -15.63 22.24
N ASP A 339 7.68 -15.30 23.44
CA ASP A 339 9.10 -15.12 23.74
C ASP A 339 9.87 -16.44 23.56
N ALA A 340 9.27 -17.57 23.95
CA ALA A 340 9.80 -18.91 23.69
C ALA A 340 9.86 -19.22 22.18
N ALA A 341 8.80 -18.93 21.42
CA ALA A 341 8.78 -19.14 19.96
C ALA A 341 9.79 -18.24 19.23
N ALA A 342 9.96 -16.99 19.66
CA ALA A 342 10.95 -16.08 19.11
C ALA A 342 12.38 -16.55 19.40
N LYS A 343 12.63 -17.12 20.59
CA LYS A 343 13.91 -17.72 20.94
C LYS A 343 14.20 -18.96 20.08
N ALA A 344 13.23 -19.87 19.91
CA ALA A 344 13.37 -21.04 19.05
C ALA A 344 13.69 -20.66 17.59
N LYS A 345 12.99 -19.66 17.03
CA LYS A 345 13.30 -19.15 15.67
C LYS A 345 14.69 -18.55 15.54
N LYS A 346 15.17 -17.85 16.57
CA LYS A 346 16.55 -17.32 16.58
C LYS A 346 17.57 -18.44 16.67
N GLU A 347 17.27 -19.50 17.41
CA GLU A 347 18.11 -20.69 17.54
C GLU A 347 18.17 -21.47 16.20
N GLU A 348 17.02 -21.71 15.54
CA GLU A 348 16.94 -22.31 14.20
C GLU A 348 17.65 -21.48 13.14
N ALA A 349 17.54 -20.14 13.18
CA ALA A 349 18.29 -19.25 12.28
C ALA A 349 19.79 -19.13 12.62
N SER A 350 20.22 -19.66 13.78
CA SER A 350 21.61 -19.65 14.24
C SER A 350 22.28 -21.02 14.18
N GLU A 351 21.54 -22.11 13.94
CA GLU A 351 22.14 -23.36 13.50
C GLU A 351 22.88 -23.10 12.18
N PRO A 352 24.13 -23.59 12.02
CA PRO A 352 24.94 -23.26 10.88
C PRO A 352 24.41 -23.99 9.66
N ASP A 353 23.39 -23.41 9.04
CA ASP A 353 23.17 -23.62 7.62
C ASP A 353 24.45 -23.20 6.91
N SER A 354 24.87 -24.01 5.96
CA SER A 354 26.19 -24.05 5.30
C SER A 354 26.51 -22.81 4.43
N LEU A 355 26.28 -21.60 4.95
CA LEU A 355 26.48 -20.29 4.34
C LEU A 355 27.80 -19.62 4.73
N LYS A 356 28.75 -20.37 5.31
CA LYS A 356 30.12 -19.88 5.56
C LYS A 356 30.91 -19.53 4.29
N ASP A 357 30.39 -19.85 3.10
CA ASP A 357 31.08 -19.60 1.83
C ASP A 357 30.52 -18.46 0.97
N LYS A 358 29.65 -17.58 1.52
CA LYS A 358 29.35 -16.29 0.87
C LYS A 358 30.12 -15.15 1.54
N ILE A 359 31.43 -15.32 1.62
CA ILE A 359 32.33 -14.17 1.51
C ILE A 359 31.96 -13.48 0.19
N ASN A 360 31.78 -12.16 0.19
CA ASN A 360 31.63 -11.38 -1.04
C ASN A 360 32.77 -11.75 -1.98
N VAL A 361 32.51 -12.65 -2.93
CA VAL A 361 33.43 -12.93 -4.03
C VAL A 361 33.35 -11.69 -4.90
N LEU A 362 34.29 -10.78 -4.67
CA LEU A 362 34.56 -9.68 -5.59
C LEU A 362 35.03 -10.34 -6.88
N ASP A 363 34.15 -10.40 -7.89
CA ASP A 363 34.41 -10.95 -9.23
C ASP A 363 35.31 -10.04 -10.08
N ASP A 364 36.18 -9.26 -9.43
CA ASP A 364 37.06 -8.30 -10.09
C ASP A 364 38.42 -8.28 -9.36
N SER A 365 39.14 -9.39 -9.50
CA SER A 365 40.47 -9.60 -8.95
C SER A 365 41.55 -8.85 -9.74
N GLU A 366 41.42 -7.53 -9.87
CA GLU A 366 42.52 -6.63 -10.27
C GLU A 366 42.83 -5.54 -9.22
N ARG A 367 42.05 -5.44 -8.14
CA ARG A 367 42.33 -4.49 -7.05
C ARG A 367 42.38 -5.22 -5.71
N ASN A 368 43.55 -5.22 -5.08
CA ASN A 368 43.77 -5.69 -3.71
C ASN A 368 43.04 -4.78 -2.71
N ILE A 369 41.73 -4.94 -2.59
CA ILE A 369 40.92 -4.23 -1.59
C ILE A 369 40.80 -5.16 -0.38
N THR A 370 41.52 -4.84 0.68
CA THR A 370 41.40 -5.52 1.97
C THR A 370 40.32 -4.83 2.80
N LEU A 371 39.27 -5.55 3.16
CA LEU A 371 38.32 -5.12 4.19
C LEU A 371 39.03 -5.18 5.54
N LEU A 372 39.47 -4.04 6.06
CA LEU A 372 39.95 -3.93 7.43
C LEU A 372 38.73 -4.04 8.36
N GLN A 373 38.62 -5.16 9.07
CA GLN A 373 37.72 -5.25 10.22
C GLN A 373 38.33 -4.43 11.36
N GLU A 374 37.66 -3.35 11.77
CA GLU A 374 38.00 -2.64 13.00
C GLU A 374 37.65 -3.53 14.20
N SER A 375 38.61 -4.34 14.66
CA SER A 375 38.60 -4.87 16.01
C SER A 375 39.08 -3.77 16.96
N GLU A 376 38.25 -3.42 17.95
CA GLU A 376 38.54 -2.46 19.01
C GLU A 376 39.94 -2.68 19.63
N THR A 377 40.94 -2.00 19.09
CA THR A 377 42.26 -1.85 19.71
C THR A 377 42.77 -0.47 19.33
N SER A 378 43.04 0.33 20.37
CA SER A 378 43.45 1.73 20.32
C SER A 378 44.57 2.01 19.30
N LEU A 379 44.28 2.85 18.30
CA LEU A 379 45.26 3.33 17.31
C LEU A 379 46.03 4.57 17.81
N PRO A 380 47.35 4.68 17.55
CA PRO A 380 48.15 5.85 17.94
C PRO A 380 47.87 7.08 17.06
N LYS A 381 47.92 8.27 17.68
CA LYS A 381 47.56 9.61 17.12
C LYS A 381 48.31 10.06 15.84
N SER A 382 49.21 9.28 15.26
CA SER A 382 49.93 9.65 14.02
C SER A 382 49.27 9.11 12.75
N ALA A 383 48.40 8.10 12.84
CA ALA A 383 47.69 7.53 11.68
C ALA A 383 46.49 8.37 11.20
N THR A 384 45.97 9.26 12.05
CA THR A 384 44.77 10.06 11.78
C THR A 384 45.00 11.14 10.72
N LEU A 385 46.23 11.65 10.59
CA LEU A 385 46.57 12.70 9.61
C LEU A 385 46.70 12.20 8.17
N SER A 386 47.11 10.94 7.97
CA SER A 386 47.25 10.35 6.62
C SER A 386 45.90 9.96 6.00
N LEU A 387 44.92 9.61 6.82
CA LEU A 387 43.59 9.20 6.36
C LEU A 387 42.76 10.42 5.89
N ILE A 388 42.90 11.55 6.59
CA ILE A 388 42.22 12.81 6.24
C ILE A 388 42.72 13.32 4.88
N ALA A 389 44.02 13.25 4.60
CA ALA A 389 44.59 13.67 3.32
C ALA A 389 44.09 12.84 2.12
N SER A 390 43.75 11.56 2.33
CA SER A 390 43.29 10.68 1.25
C SER A 390 41.80 10.87 0.94
N ILE A 391 40.99 11.26 1.94
CA ILE A 391 39.56 11.54 1.76
C ILE A 391 39.35 12.87 1.02
N THR A 392 40.22 13.86 1.22
CA THR A 392 40.13 15.16 0.52
C THR A 392 40.33 15.03 -0.99
N ILE A 393 41.13 14.07 -1.46
CA ILE A 393 41.42 13.87 -2.90
C ILE A 393 40.21 13.23 -3.64
N LEU A 394 39.29 12.57 -2.94
CA LEU A 394 38.11 11.93 -3.55
C LEU A 394 36.90 12.87 -3.73
N MET A 395 36.95 14.10 -3.21
CA MET A 395 35.83 15.04 -3.25
C MET A 395 35.91 16.12 -4.34
N GLU A 396 36.95 16.15 -5.18
CA GLU A 396 37.09 17.15 -6.26
C GLU A 396 36.26 16.84 -7.53
N GLY A 397 35.39 15.83 -7.52
CA GLY A 397 34.62 15.38 -8.70
C GLY A 397 33.21 15.96 -8.87
N PHE A 398 32.68 16.75 -7.94
CA PHE A 398 31.32 17.30 -8.03
C PHE A 398 31.35 18.83 -8.12
N VAL A 399 31.22 19.34 -9.34
CA VAL A 399 30.92 20.75 -9.61
C VAL A 399 29.40 20.90 -9.78
N PRO A 400 28.68 21.62 -8.91
CA PRO A 400 27.37 22.14 -9.24
C PRO A 400 27.53 23.43 -10.05
N SER A 401 26.85 23.49 -11.19
CA SER A 401 26.76 24.66 -12.05
C SER A 401 25.94 25.79 -11.41
N ASN A 402 26.48 27.00 -11.52
CA ASN A 402 25.91 28.34 -11.44
C ASN A 402 26.10 29.20 -10.17
N PRO A 403 26.24 30.54 -10.37
CA PRO A 403 27.15 31.37 -9.60
C PRO A 403 26.43 32.37 -8.70
N GLU A 404 27.02 32.65 -7.54
CA GLU A 404 27.22 33.97 -6.91
C GLU A 404 27.56 33.78 -5.40
N VAL A 405 28.87 33.79 -5.09
CA VAL A 405 29.58 34.54 -4.01
C VAL A 405 28.90 34.55 -2.61
N ASP A 406 29.46 34.05 -1.50
CA ASP A 406 30.76 34.45 -0.94
C ASP A 406 31.32 33.54 0.20
N SER A 407 32.63 33.30 0.12
CA SER A 407 33.66 33.04 1.15
C SER A 407 33.71 31.77 2.04
N LEU A 408 34.90 31.13 1.98
CA LEU A 408 35.41 30.00 2.77
C LEU A 408 35.56 30.25 4.31
N ALA A 409 35.07 31.36 4.86
CA ALA A 409 35.24 31.67 6.29
C ALA A 409 34.28 30.87 7.20
N ASP A 410 33.12 30.46 6.68
CA ASP A 410 32.06 29.84 7.50
C ASP A 410 32.31 28.35 7.81
N ALA A 411 33.18 27.69 7.03
CA ALA A 411 33.55 26.29 7.23
C ALA A 411 34.55 26.08 8.40
N GLN A 412 35.42 27.06 8.68
CA GLN A 412 36.37 26.98 9.79
C GLN A 412 35.71 27.22 11.16
N ILE A 413 34.64 28.04 11.21
CA ILE A 413 33.89 28.32 12.44
C ILE A 413 33.06 27.10 12.88
N ARG A 414 32.52 26.32 11.93
CA ARG A 414 31.74 25.12 12.26
C ARG A 414 32.61 23.97 12.79
N LEU A 415 33.88 23.91 12.41
CA LEU A 415 34.80 22.88 12.89
C LEU A 415 35.30 23.16 14.33
N SER A 416 35.45 24.44 14.71
CA SER A 416 35.82 24.80 16.10
C SER A 416 34.66 24.58 17.07
N LEU A 417 33.41 24.82 16.65
CA LEU A 417 32.22 24.57 17.47
C LEU A 417 31.93 23.07 17.69
N ALA A 418 32.35 22.19 16.78
CA ALA A 418 32.15 20.75 16.93
C ALA A 418 33.09 20.11 17.98
N MET A 419 34.22 20.75 18.29
CA MET A 419 35.19 20.24 19.27
C MET A 419 34.88 20.67 20.73
N GLU A 420 34.05 21.67 20.95
CA GLU A 420 33.68 22.14 22.30
C GLU A 420 32.51 21.35 22.95
N VAL A 421 31.85 20.44 22.22
CA VAL A 421 30.64 19.73 22.72
C VAL A 421 30.97 18.43 23.47
N LEU A 422 32.25 18.10 23.68
CA LEU A 422 32.68 16.84 24.32
C LEU A 422 33.20 16.96 25.77
N ASP A 423 33.02 18.09 26.47
CA ASP A 423 33.44 18.22 27.88
C ASP A 423 32.25 18.30 28.87
N LEU A 424 31.86 17.14 29.39
CA LEU A 424 30.81 16.94 30.39
C LEU A 424 31.04 17.72 31.71
N ASN A 425 32.27 18.12 32.03
CA ASN A 425 32.57 18.83 33.27
C ASN A 425 32.16 20.30 33.23
N LEU A 426 32.18 20.93 32.05
CA LEU A 426 31.81 22.34 31.87
C LEU A 426 30.28 22.54 31.95
N ILE A 427 29.51 21.55 31.51
CA ILE A 427 28.05 21.55 31.60
C ILE A 427 27.60 21.41 33.07
N LYS A 428 28.31 20.60 33.86
CA LYS A 428 28.00 20.39 35.29
C LYS A 428 28.23 21.66 36.12
N GLN A 429 29.33 22.38 35.87
CA GLN A 429 29.60 23.66 36.55
C GLN A 429 28.58 24.77 36.23
N ARG A 430 28.03 24.79 35.01
CA ARG A 430 26.98 25.77 34.64
C ARG A 430 25.62 25.45 35.27
N LEU A 431 25.31 24.17 35.47
CA LEU A 431 24.10 23.72 36.17
C LEU A 431 24.13 24.05 37.67
N ASP A 432 25.30 23.91 38.31
CA ASP A 432 25.46 24.24 39.74
C ASP A 432 25.36 25.76 40.00
N HIS A 433 25.79 26.59 39.04
CA HIS A 433 25.67 28.05 39.14
C HIS A 433 24.24 28.58 38.90
N LEU A 434 23.41 27.84 38.15
CA LEU A 434 22.01 28.21 37.89
C LEU A 434 21.07 27.79 39.02
N ASN A 435 21.43 26.77 39.82
CA ASN A 435 20.66 26.33 40.98
C ASN A 435 20.96 27.11 42.27
N ALA A 436 21.89 28.07 42.23
CA ALA A 436 22.28 28.93 43.36
C ALA A 436 21.76 30.38 43.25
N LEU A 437 20.92 30.67 42.26
CA LEU A 437 20.10 31.88 42.12
C LEU A 437 18.64 31.53 42.37
#